data_AF-A0AAW3U8X4-F1
#
_entry.id   AF-A0AAW3U8X4-F1
#
_cell.length_a   1.000
_cell.length_b   1.000
_cell.length_c   1.000
_cell.angle_alpha   90.00
_cell.angle_beta   90.00
_cell.angle_gamma   90.00
#
_symmetry.space_group_name_H-M   'P 1'
#
loop_
_entity.id
_entity.type
_entity.pdbx_description
1 polymer ?
#
loop_
_entity_poly.entity_id
_entity_poly.type
_entity_poly.pdbx_seq_one_letter_code
_entity_poly.pdbx_strand_id
1 'polypeptide(L)'
;MDWIRRFILANGKRHPGQMGQVEVEAFLTDLATRGQVSAGTQNQALAALLFLYREVLGVELPWMENLVRAKRPRRIPVVLSAEEVAHLLTMLEGCCRLMAGLLYGSGMRLLECLRLRIKDVDVFRGEIVVRDGKGGQGSAGAAAAQPACGIDAAARTGIAVARC
;
A
#
# COMPACT_ATOMS: atom_id res chain seq x y z
N MET A 1 4.76 13.76 3.70
CA MET A 1 5.18 15.09 4.20
C MET A 1 6.23 15.04 5.30
N ASP A 2 6.35 13.97 6.09
CA ASP A 2 7.33 13.91 7.20
C ASP A 2 8.80 14.05 6.77
N TRP A 3 9.18 13.49 5.61
CA TRP A 3 10.55 13.55 5.10
C TRP A 3 11.06 14.96 4.81
N ILE A 4 10.19 15.84 4.30
CA ILE A 4 10.56 17.24 4.02
C ILE A 4 10.89 17.96 5.34
N ARG A 5 10.07 17.75 6.37
CA ARG A 5 10.33 18.32 7.70
C ARG A 5 11.65 17.82 8.28
N ARG A 6 11.91 16.51 8.21
CA ARG A 6 13.17 15.93 8.69
C ARG A 6 14.38 16.48 7.96
N PHE A 7 14.30 16.67 6.65
CA PHE A 7 15.36 17.30 5.85
C PHE A 7 15.64 18.74 6.28
N ILE A 8 14.59 19.55 6.49
CA ILE A 8 14.74 20.94 6.97
C ILE A 8 15.39 20.97 8.36
N LEU A 9 14.96 20.08 9.27
CA LEU A 9 15.52 20.00 10.61
C LEU A 9 16.99 19.55 10.61
N ALA A 10 17.35 18.57 9.78
CA ALA A 10 18.72 18.10 9.63
C ALA A 10 19.68 19.20 9.14
N ASN A 11 19.16 20.16 8.36
CA ASN A 11 19.93 21.29 7.84
C ASN A 11 19.73 22.59 8.66
N GLY A 12 19.36 22.48 9.94
CA GLY A 12 19.29 23.63 10.84
C GLY A 12 18.19 24.64 10.50
N LYS A 13 17.07 24.17 9.92
CA LYS A 13 15.93 25.01 9.48
C LYS A 13 16.26 26.00 8.38
N ARG A 14 17.35 25.78 7.62
CA ARG A 14 17.65 26.55 6.41
C ARG A 14 16.54 26.36 5.37
N HIS A 15 16.30 27.39 4.58
CA HIS A 15 15.28 27.35 3.54
C HIS A 15 15.73 26.39 2.41
N PRO A 16 14.90 25.42 1.97
CA PRO A 16 15.26 24.45 0.93
C PRO A 16 15.73 25.05 -0.39
N GLY A 17 15.25 26.23 -0.77
CA GLY A 17 15.72 26.95 -1.97
C GLY A 17 17.18 27.43 -1.88
N GLN A 18 17.81 27.42 -0.70
CA GLN A 18 19.22 27.76 -0.51
C GLN A 18 20.11 26.52 -0.33
N MET A 19 19.53 25.33 -0.51
CA MET A 19 20.19 24.04 -0.34
C MET A 19 20.17 23.28 -1.65
N GLY A 20 21.25 22.58 -1.96
CA GLY A 20 21.45 21.93 -3.24
C GLY A 20 21.85 20.47 -3.09
N GLN A 21 22.67 20.00 -4.02
CA GLN A 21 23.10 18.61 -4.11
C GLN A 21 23.78 18.11 -2.85
N VAL A 22 24.67 18.92 -2.30
CA VAL A 22 25.49 18.53 -1.14
C VAL A 22 24.61 18.22 0.07
N GLU A 23 23.64 19.08 0.38
CA GLU A 23 22.74 18.85 1.51
C GLU A 23 21.80 17.66 1.29
N VAL A 24 21.33 17.45 0.05
CA VAL A 24 20.45 16.30 -0.28
C VAL A 24 21.22 14.98 -0.19
N GLU A 25 22.41 14.90 -0.76
CA GLU A 25 23.28 13.72 -0.69
C GLU A 25 23.71 13.42 0.74
N ALA A 26 24.12 14.46 1.51
CA ALA A 26 24.49 14.31 2.91
C ALA A 26 23.32 13.75 3.73
N PHE A 27 22.10 14.28 3.54
CA PHE A 27 20.92 13.80 4.25
C PHE A 27 20.56 12.35 3.89
N LEU A 28 20.56 11.99 2.60
CA LEU A 28 20.26 10.61 2.18
C LEU A 28 21.34 9.62 2.64
N THR A 29 22.60 10.06 2.69
CA THR A 29 23.73 9.26 3.20
C THR A 29 23.64 9.08 4.71
N ASP A 30 23.26 10.13 5.45
CA ASP A 30 23.03 10.06 6.90
C ASP A 30 21.90 9.09 7.24
N LEU A 31 20.80 9.13 6.47
CA LEU A 31 19.69 8.17 6.61
C LEU A 31 20.14 6.73 6.40
N ALA A 32 21.01 6.48 5.40
CA ALA A 32 21.51 5.14 5.12
C ALA A 32 22.52 4.64 6.16
N THR A 33 23.39 5.52 6.67
CA THR A 33 24.50 5.15 7.56
C THR A 33 24.09 5.18 9.03
N ARG A 34 23.61 6.33 9.52
CA ARG A 34 23.23 6.53 10.93
C ARG A 34 21.80 6.09 11.21
N GLY A 35 20.91 6.33 10.26
CA GLY A 35 19.49 5.96 10.40
C GLY A 35 19.19 4.49 10.16
N GLN A 36 20.13 3.73 9.56
CA GLN A 36 19.97 2.31 9.18
C GLN A 36 18.62 2.04 8.48
N VAL A 37 18.12 3.01 7.70
CA VAL A 37 16.79 2.92 7.12
C VAL A 37 16.77 1.93 5.97
N SER A 38 15.64 1.25 5.78
CA SER A 38 15.50 0.35 4.63
C SER A 38 15.64 1.11 3.31
N ALA A 39 16.11 0.43 2.26
CA ALA A 39 16.12 0.97 0.89
C ALA A 39 14.74 1.52 0.47
N GLY A 40 13.66 0.95 1.02
CA GLY A 40 12.32 1.45 0.78
C GLY A 40 12.04 2.81 1.38
N THR A 41 12.47 3.00 2.61
CA THR A 41 12.37 4.24 3.37
C THR A 41 13.23 5.34 2.72
N GLN A 42 14.45 5.03 2.32
CA GLN A 42 15.33 5.98 1.62
C GLN A 42 14.71 6.44 0.28
N ASN A 43 14.14 5.53 -0.51
CA ASN A 43 13.49 5.91 -1.76
C ASN A 43 12.24 6.79 -1.54
N GLN A 44 11.52 6.61 -0.43
CA GLN A 44 10.42 7.51 -0.06
C GLN A 44 10.93 8.90 0.33
N ALA A 45 12.04 8.99 1.05
CA ALA A 45 12.69 10.26 1.36
C ALA A 45 13.13 10.98 0.08
N LEU A 46 13.82 10.28 -0.83
CA LEU A 46 14.23 10.83 -2.13
C LEU A 46 13.02 11.32 -2.95
N ALA A 47 11.95 10.53 -3.02
CA ALA A 47 10.73 10.94 -3.73
C ALA A 47 10.08 12.20 -3.12
N ALA A 48 10.12 12.35 -1.79
CA ALA A 48 9.61 13.54 -1.12
C ALA A 48 10.47 14.79 -1.41
N LEU A 49 11.79 14.64 -1.53
CA LEU A 49 12.70 15.73 -1.89
C LEU A 49 12.52 16.12 -3.36
N LEU A 50 12.41 15.15 -4.27
CA LEU A 50 12.10 15.40 -5.68
C LEU A 50 10.80 16.20 -5.84
N PHE A 51 9.77 15.81 -5.10
CA PHE A 51 8.49 16.52 -5.09
C PHE A 51 8.63 17.95 -4.53
N LEU A 52 9.37 18.14 -3.45
CA LEU A 52 9.62 19.48 -2.88
C LEU A 52 10.28 20.42 -3.89
N TYR A 53 11.36 19.99 -4.53
CA TYR A 53 12.10 20.87 -5.44
C TYR A 53 11.36 21.13 -6.74
N ARG A 54 10.75 20.10 -7.35
CA ARG A 54 10.04 20.23 -8.63
C ARG A 54 8.67 20.90 -8.49
N GLU A 55 7.82 20.39 -7.61
CA GLU A 55 6.40 20.78 -7.59
C GLU A 55 6.13 21.96 -6.64
N VAL A 56 6.91 22.10 -5.56
CA VAL A 56 6.69 23.17 -4.57
C VAL A 56 7.57 24.38 -4.86
N LEU A 57 8.84 24.19 -5.16
CA LEU A 57 9.79 25.28 -5.40
C LEU A 57 9.93 25.66 -6.88
N GLY A 58 9.48 24.81 -7.81
CA GLY A 58 9.62 25.03 -9.25
C GLY A 58 11.08 25.08 -9.71
N VAL A 59 12.01 24.48 -8.96
CA VAL A 59 13.44 24.46 -9.27
C VAL A 59 13.76 23.14 -9.98
N GLU A 60 14.21 23.23 -11.21
CA GLU A 60 14.77 22.09 -11.92
C GLU A 60 16.18 21.80 -11.42
N LEU A 61 16.40 20.57 -10.94
CA LEU A 61 17.70 20.12 -10.46
C LEU A 61 18.11 18.90 -11.29
N PRO A 62 18.80 19.10 -12.44
CA PRO A 62 19.14 18.01 -13.36
C PRO A 62 19.95 16.88 -12.70
N TRP A 63 20.77 17.20 -11.69
CA TRP A 63 21.55 16.23 -10.94
C TRP A 63 20.71 15.31 -10.05
N MET A 64 19.48 15.68 -9.71
CA MET A 64 18.61 14.83 -8.88
C MET A 64 18.13 13.59 -9.62
N GLU A 65 18.07 13.63 -10.95
CA GLU A 65 17.71 12.46 -11.77
C GLU A 65 18.84 11.42 -11.78
N ASN A 66 20.07 11.85 -11.54
CA ASN A 66 21.25 10.99 -11.45
C ASN A 66 21.44 10.36 -10.06
N LEU A 67 20.64 10.75 -9.05
CA LEU A 67 20.68 10.13 -7.73
C LEU A 67 20.25 8.66 -7.84
N VAL A 68 21.20 7.77 -7.54
CA VAL A 68 20.98 6.33 -7.56
C VAL A 68 19.94 5.95 -6.50
N ARG A 69 18.82 5.40 -6.94
CA ARG A 69 17.81 4.84 -6.04
C ARG A 69 18.36 3.60 -5.33
N ALA A 70 18.08 3.48 -4.05
CA ALA A 70 18.48 2.32 -3.28
C ALA A 70 17.78 1.06 -3.81
N LYS A 71 18.58 0.04 -4.15
CA LYS A 71 18.07 -1.24 -4.66
C LYS A 71 17.34 -1.96 -3.55
N ARG A 72 16.03 -2.14 -3.71
CA ARG A 72 15.25 -2.95 -2.76
C ARG A 72 15.51 -4.43 -3.04
N PRO A 73 15.88 -5.24 -2.02
CA PRO A 73 15.92 -6.68 -2.19
C PRO A 73 14.51 -7.17 -2.54
N ARG A 74 14.41 -8.05 -3.54
CA ARG A 74 13.14 -8.69 -3.92
C ARG A 74 12.78 -9.66 -2.80
N ARG A 75 11.70 -9.39 -2.07
CA ARG A 75 11.10 -10.37 -1.15
C ARG A 75 10.25 -11.31 -1.99
N ILE A 76 10.58 -12.59 -1.93
CA ILE A 76 9.70 -13.63 -2.47
C ILE A 76 8.53 -13.73 -1.50
N PRO A 77 7.28 -13.57 -1.96
CA PRO A 77 6.12 -13.71 -1.09
C PRO A 77 6.09 -15.15 -0.57
N VAL A 78 6.11 -15.31 0.75
CA VAL A 78 5.81 -16.59 1.39
C VAL A 78 4.29 -16.73 1.34
N VAL A 79 3.80 -17.72 0.61
CA VAL A 79 2.38 -18.05 0.52
C VAL A 79 2.09 -19.23 1.42
N LEU A 80 0.93 -19.19 2.08
CA LEU A 80 0.43 -20.31 2.86
C LEU A 80 -0.10 -21.40 1.91
N SER A 81 0.08 -22.66 2.29
CA SER A 81 -0.56 -23.78 1.63
C SER A 81 -2.08 -23.78 1.88
N ALA A 82 -2.83 -24.50 1.04
CA ALA A 82 -4.28 -24.62 1.24
C ALA A 82 -4.63 -25.23 2.61
N GLU A 83 -3.81 -26.17 3.10
CA GLU A 83 -3.99 -26.82 4.41
C GLU A 83 -3.73 -25.84 5.56
N GLU A 84 -2.67 -25.02 5.46
CA GLU A 84 -2.36 -23.99 6.45
C GLU A 84 -3.46 -22.93 6.53
N VAL A 85 -4.01 -22.53 5.39
CA VAL A 85 -5.14 -21.58 5.34
C VAL A 85 -6.39 -22.19 5.96
N ALA A 86 -6.71 -23.45 5.64
CA ALA A 86 -7.85 -24.14 6.23
C ALA A 86 -7.72 -24.21 7.75
N HIS A 87 -6.55 -24.57 8.27
CA HIS A 87 -6.27 -24.61 9.71
C HIS A 87 -6.32 -23.22 10.36
N LEU A 88 -5.81 -22.18 9.69
CA LEU A 88 -5.89 -20.81 10.19
C LEU A 88 -7.35 -20.34 10.31
N LEU A 89 -8.20 -20.65 9.32
CA LEU A 89 -9.61 -20.26 9.33
C LEU A 89 -10.45 -20.98 10.38
N THR A 90 -10.02 -22.14 10.90
CA THR A 90 -10.72 -22.81 12.02
C THR A 90 -10.37 -22.20 13.38
N MET A 91 -9.22 -21.54 13.50
CA MET A 91 -8.81 -20.85 14.73
C MET A 91 -9.36 -19.42 14.85
N LEU A 92 -9.92 -18.85 13.78
CA LEU A 92 -10.50 -17.52 13.78
C LEU A 92 -12.00 -17.57 14.09
N GLU A 93 -12.50 -16.54 14.76
CA GLU A 93 -13.92 -16.39 15.10
C GLU A 93 -14.49 -15.04 14.64
N GLY A 94 -15.83 -14.96 14.56
CA GLY A 94 -16.58 -13.74 14.27
C GLY A 94 -16.14 -13.01 12.99
N CYS A 95 -16.01 -11.68 13.10
CA CYS A 95 -15.63 -10.81 11.98
C CYS A 95 -14.25 -11.13 11.40
N CYS A 96 -13.29 -11.56 12.23
CA CYS A 96 -11.95 -11.90 11.76
C CYS A 96 -11.95 -13.10 10.82
N ARG A 97 -12.75 -14.12 11.14
CA ARG A 97 -12.94 -15.29 10.26
C ARG A 97 -13.58 -14.90 8.93
N LEU A 98 -14.62 -14.07 8.97
CA LEU A 98 -15.30 -13.57 7.79
C LEU A 98 -14.34 -12.76 6.89
N MET A 99 -13.60 -11.81 7.48
CA MET A 99 -12.63 -11.00 6.74
C MET A 99 -11.52 -11.86 6.13
N ALA A 100 -10.96 -12.81 6.88
CA ALA A 100 -9.93 -13.72 6.36
C ALA A 100 -10.46 -14.58 5.21
N GLY A 101 -11.68 -15.11 5.33
CA GLY A 101 -12.33 -15.87 4.27
C GLY A 101 -12.60 -15.04 3.02
N LEU A 102 -13.05 -13.79 3.17
CA LEU A 102 -13.25 -12.86 2.05
C LEU A 102 -11.93 -12.51 1.37
N LEU A 103 -10.89 -12.16 2.12
CA LEU A 103 -9.57 -11.84 1.58
C LEU A 103 -8.96 -13.01 0.80
N TYR A 104 -9.09 -14.23 1.34
CA TYR A 104 -8.59 -15.43 0.68
C TYR A 104 -9.43 -15.84 -0.55
N GLY A 105 -10.76 -15.79 -0.44
CA GLY A 105 -11.68 -16.23 -1.49
C GLY A 105 -11.79 -15.27 -2.68
N SER A 106 -11.81 -13.95 -2.44
CA SER A 106 -11.93 -12.94 -3.51
C SER A 106 -10.60 -12.37 -3.98
N GLY A 107 -9.53 -12.54 -3.19
CA GLY A 107 -8.22 -11.93 -3.47
C GLY A 107 -8.20 -10.41 -3.32
N MET A 108 -9.22 -9.82 -2.68
CA MET A 108 -9.29 -8.38 -2.43
C MET A 108 -8.22 -7.93 -1.41
N ARG A 109 -7.89 -6.64 -1.40
CA ARG A 109 -6.94 -6.06 -0.43
C ARG A 109 -7.60 -5.84 0.93
N LEU A 110 -6.80 -5.86 1.99
CA LEU A 110 -7.26 -5.60 3.37
C LEU A 110 -8.10 -4.31 3.47
N LEU A 111 -7.64 -3.21 2.87
CA LEU A 111 -8.36 -1.94 2.92
C LEU A 111 -9.66 -1.94 2.08
N GLU A 112 -9.74 -2.77 1.04
CA GLU A 112 -10.97 -2.94 0.26
C GLU A 112 -11.99 -3.72 1.10
N CYS A 113 -11.57 -4.77 1.80
CA CYS A 113 -12.41 -5.55 2.71
C CYS A 113 -12.93 -4.69 3.88
N LEU A 114 -12.05 -3.91 4.52
CA LEU A 114 -12.42 -3.03 5.63
C LEU A 114 -13.36 -1.87 5.24
N ARG A 115 -13.45 -1.53 3.95
CA ARG A 115 -14.31 -0.46 3.44
C ARG A 115 -15.56 -0.98 2.75
N LEU A 116 -15.75 -2.30 2.72
CA LEU A 116 -16.88 -2.94 2.08
C LEU A 116 -18.19 -2.48 2.73
N ARG A 117 -19.16 -2.11 1.90
CA ARG A 117 -20.49 -1.72 2.36
C ARG A 117 -21.49 -2.79 1.95
N ILE A 118 -22.61 -2.88 2.69
CA ILE A 118 -23.67 -3.85 2.41
C ILE A 118 -24.18 -3.75 0.96
N LYS A 119 -24.25 -2.53 0.40
CA LYS A 119 -24.66 -2.28 -1.00
C LYS A 119 -23.70 -2.82 -2.07
N ASP A 120 -22.51 -3.23 -1.67
CA ASP A 120 -21.46 -3.74 -2.56
C ASP A 120 -21.42 -5.27 -2.57
N VAL A 121 -22.28 -5.93 -1.80
CA VAL A 121 -22.39 -7.39 -1.72
C VAL A 121 -23.72 -7.82 -2.30
N ASP A 122 -23.68 -8.56 -3.40
CA ASP A 122 -24.84 -9.28 -3.93
C ASP A 122 -24.78 -10.72 -3.45
N VAL A 123 -25.53 -11.02 -2.39
CA VAL A 123 -25.57 -12.36 -1.77
C VAL A 123 -26.25 -13.38 -2.70
N PHE A 124 -27.17 -12.94 -3.57
CA PHE A 124 -27.91 -13.85 -4.46
C PHE A 124 -27.06 -14.29 -5.65
N ARG A 125 -26.24 -13.38 -6.18
CA ARG A 125 -25.28 -13.69 -7.25
C ARG A 125 -23.94 -14.18 -6.72
N GLY A 126 -23.73 -14.05 -5.41
CA GLY A 126 -22.45 -14.33 -4.80
C GLY A 126 -21.38 -13.40 -5.34
N GLU A 127 -21.65 -12.11 -5.54
CA GLU A 127 -20.72 -11.15 -6.13
C GLU A 127 -20.36 -10.03 -5.13
N ILE A 128 -19.11 -9.54 -5.23
CA ILE A 128 -18.65 -8.38 -4.46
C ILE A 128 -18.13 -7.34 -5.45
N VAL A 129 -18.67 -6.12 -5.34
CA VAL A 129 -18.30 -4.99 -6.18
C VAL A 129 -17.29 -4.11 -5.44
N VAL A 130 -16.01 -4.20 -5.83
CA VAL A 130 -14.98 -3.35 -5.26
C VAL A 130 -14.96 -2.01 -5.98
N ARG A 131 -15.35 -0.95 -5.25
CA ARG A 131 -15.26 0.44 -5.71
C ARG A 131 -13.95 1.02 -5.17
N ASP A 132 -13.06 1.46 -6.05
CA ASP A 132 -11.73 2.06 -5.76
C ASP A 132 -10.54 1.11 -5.56
N GLY A 133 -10.27 0.25 -6.56
CA GLY A 133 -8.90 -0.23 -6.78
C GLY A 133 -8.03 0.92 -7.30
N LYS A 134 -7.05 1.38 -6.53
CA LYS A 134 -6.09 2.43 -6.99
C LYS A 134 -5.25 1.87 -8.15
N GLY A 135 -5.74 2.08 -9.37
CA GLY A 135 -5.18 1.56 -10.62
C GLY A 135 -5.91 2.12 -11.84
N GLY A 136 -6.29 3.39 -11.81
CA GLY A 136 -6.73 4.12 -13.00
C GLY A 136 -5.52 4.50 -13.86
N GLN A 137 -5.04 3.56 -14.66
CA GLN A 137 -4.33 3.86 -15.91
C GLN A 137 -4.95 2.97 -16.98
N GLY A 138 -5.92 3.55 -17.69
CA GLY A 138 -6.67 2.91 -18.77
C GLY A 138 -8.18 2.91 -18.52
N SER A 139 -8.84 3.99 -18.96
CA SER A 139 -10.24 4.02 -19.41
C SER A 139 -11.38 4.00 -18.36
N ALA A 140 -12.29 4.96 -18.53
CA ALA A 140 -13.67 5.09 -18.06
C ALA A 140 -14.25 3.99 -17.14
N GLY A 141 -14.74 4.43 -15.97
CA GLY A 141 -15.84 3.83 -15.22
C GLY A 141 -16.01 2.31 -15.32
N ALA A 142 -15.10 1.54 -14.72
CA ALA A 142 -15.29 0.11 -14.54
C ALA A 142 -15.29 -0.22 -13.04
N ALA A 143 -16.48 -0.45 -12.51
CA ALA A 143 -16.61 -1.33 -11.36
C ALA A 143 -16.02 -2.68 -11.78
N ALA A 144 -14.86 -3.05 -11.25
CA ALA A 144 -14.39 -4.41 -11.39
C ALA A 144 -15.30 -5.27 -10.50
N ALA A 145 -16.40 -5.77 -11.08
CA ALA A 145 -17.03 -6.95 -10.57
C ALA A 145 -15.97 -8.05 -10.70
N GLN A 146 -15.31 -8.37 -9.59
CA GLN A 146 -14.48 -9.57 -9.55
C GLN A 146 -15.48 -10.73 -9.66
N PRO A 147 -15.50 -11.49 -10.76
CA PRO A 147 -16.36 -12.65 -10.83
C PRO A 147 -15.94 -13.54 -9.67
N ALA A 148 -16.90 -13.86 -8.81
CA ALA A 148 -16.63 -14.65 -7.64
C ALA A 148 -16.16 -16.04 -8.06
N CYS A 149 -14.85 -16.22 -8.04
CA CYS A 149 -14.27 -17.49 -7.70
C CYS A 149 -14.64 -17.77 -6.22
N GLY A 150 -15.89 -18.19 -6.00
CA GLY A 150 -16.34 -18.83 -4.77
C GLY A 150 -16.62 -17.93 -3.56
N ILE A 151 -17.72 -17.16 -3.58
CA ILE A 151 -18.46 -16.90 -2.32
C ILE A 151 -18.98 -18.24 -1.73
N ASP A 152 -19.02 -19.31 -2.52
CA ASP A 152 -19.31 -20.68 -2.09
C ASP A 152 -18.31 -21.28 -1.07
N ALA A 153 -17.11 -20.72 -0.91
CA ALA A 153 -16.22 -21.13 0.19
C ALA A 153 -16.74 -20.63 1.55
N ALA A 154 -17.33 -19.43 1.57
CA ALA A 154 -17.94 -18.82 2.75
C ALA A 154 -19.34 -19.39 3.03
N ALA A 155 -20.10 -19.74 1.97
CA ALA A 155 -21.42 -20.36 2.11
C ALA A 155 -21.36 -21.79 2.67
N ARG A 156 -20.31 -22.56 2.37
CA ARG A 156 -20.10 -23.91 2.95
C ARG A 156 -19.72 -23.91 4.42
N THR A 157 -19.39 -22.75 5.01
CA THR A 157 -19.03 -22.61 6.42
C THR A 157 -20.20 -22.23 7.34
N GLY A 158 -21.44 -22.23 6.84
CA GLY A 158 -22.62 -21.95 7.67
C GLY A 158 -22.65 -20.50 8.18
N ILE A 159 -22.24 -19.54 7.34
CA ILE A 159 -22.34 -18.12 7.64
C ILE A 159 -23.81 -17.73 7.46
N ALA A 160 -24.60 -17.96 8.51
CA ALA A 160 -25.85 -17.26 8.69
C ALA A 160 -25.54 -15.77 8.68
N VAL A 161 -25.99 -15.07 7.63
CA VAL A 161 -26.09 -13.61 7.65
C VAL A 161 -26.96 -13.30 8.86
N ALA A 162 -26.33 -12.81 9.92
CA ALA A 162 -27.02 -12.41 11.13
C ALA A 162 -28.11 -11.41 10.73
N ARG A 163 -29.37 -11.84 10.89
CA ARG A 163 -30.52 -10.95 10.90
C ARG A 163 -30.30 -9.97 12.07
N CYS A 164 -30.31 -8.67 11.77
CA CYS A 164 -30.79 -7.70 12.74
C CYS A 164 -32.29 -7.91 12.95
#